data_AF-A0A1F7VD66-F1
#
_entry.id   AF-A0A1F7VD66-F1
#
_cell.length_a   1.000
_cell.length_b   1.000
_cell.length_c   1.000
_cell.angle_alpha   90.00
_cell.angle_beta   90.00
_cell.angle_gamma   90.00
#
_symmetry.space_group_name_H-M   'P 1'
#
loop_
_entity.id
_entity.type
_entity.pdbx_description
1 polymer ?
#
loop_
_entity_poly.entity_id
_entity_poly.type
_entity_poly.pdbx_seq_one_letter_code
_entity_poly.pdbx_strand_id
1 'polypeptide(L)'
;MPQTSPTHQRLNITLPHDTVRLLDRVSPAGERSRMIDEAVRWFIADKGRQKLRERLKEGATVRAQRDLELAADWFSLEEEAWKPAHQ
;
A
#
# COMPACT_ATOMS: atom_id res chain seq x y z
N MET A 1 -8.49 -35.05 3.55
CA MET A 1 -9.72 -34.24 3.62
C MET A 1 -9.33 -32.78 3.42
N PRO A 2 -9.78 -32.07 2.36
CA PRO A 2 -9.53 -30.63 2.27
C PRO A 2 -10.39 -29.91 3.32
N GLN A 3 -9.74 -29.09 4.15
CA GLN A 3 -10.42 -28.25 5.13
C GLN A 3 -11.06 -27.08 4.38
N THR A 4 -12.38 -27.09 4.18
CA THR A 4 -13.10 -25.92 3.69
C THR A 4 -13.22 -24.94 4.84
N SER A 5 -12.34 -23.94 4.90
CA SER A 5 -12.45 -22.83 5.84
C SER A 5 -13.83 -22.17 5.71
N PRO A 6 -14.52 -21.84 6.81
CA PRO A 6 -15.82 -21.19 6.73
C PRO A 6 -15.70 -19.84 6.03
N THR A 7 -16.58 -19.59 5.07
CA THR A 7 -16.62 -18.37 4.23
C THR A 7 -16.94 -17.10 5.02
N HIS A 8 -17.61 -17.23 6.18
CA HIS A 8 -17.91 -16.12 7.08
C HIS A 8 -17.73 -16.54 8.54
N GLN A 9 -17.19 -15.64 9.36
CA GLN A 9 -17.06 -15.81 10.80
C GLN A 9 -17.86 -14.72 11.52
N ARG A 10 -18.76 -15.11 12.44
CA ARG A 10 -19.50 -14.15 13.27
C ARG A 10 -18.60 -13.65 14.40
N LEU A 11 -18.47 -12.34 14.51
CA LEU A 11 -17.68 -11.67 15.54
C LEU A 11 -18.56 -10.71 16.34
N ASN A 12 -18.45 -10.71 17.66
CA ASN A 12 -19.08 -9.71 18.52
C ASN A 12 -18.07 -8.58 18.74
N ILE A 13 -18.32 -7.42 18.14
CA ILE A 13 -17.49 -6.23 18.28
C ILE A 13 -18.30 -5.09 18.88
N THR A 14 -17.63 -4.25 19.67
CA THR A 14 -18.20 -2.99 20.15
C THR A 14 -17.68 -1.88 19.25
N LEU A 15 -18.59 -1.09 18.71
CA LEU A 15 -18.27 0.09 17.89
C LEU A 15 -18.84 1.34 18.56
N PRO A 16 -18.16 2.50 18.44
CA PRO A 16 -18.73 3.78 18.86
C PRO A 16 -20.10 4.01 18.22
N HIS A 17 -21.01 4.61 18.98
CA HIS A 17 -22.38 4.84 18.52
C HIS A 17 -22.42 5.65 17.21
N ASP A 18 -21.52 6.62 17.05
CA ASP A 18 -21.43 7.40 15.81
C ASP A 18 -20.98 6.57 14.61
N THR A 19 -20.09 5.59 14.81
CA THR A 19 -19.70 4.65 13.75
C THR A 19 -20.87 3.77 13.33
N VAL A 20 -21.68 3.30 14.29
CA VAL A 20 -22.90 2.53 13.99
C VAL A 20 -23.90 3.38 13.20
N ARG A 21 -24.11 4.65 13.61
CA ARG A 21 -24.98 5.59 12.87
C ARG A 21 -24.50 5.86 11.46
N LEU A 22 -23.19 5.98 11.26
CA LEU A 22 -22.61 6.10 9.92
C LEU A 22 -22.87 4.84 9.12
N LEU A 23 -22.59 3.67 9.68
CA LEU A 23 -22.82 2.38 9.03
C LEU A 23 -24.29 2.24 8.59
N ASP A 24 -25.23 2.61 9.45
CA ASP A 24 -26.67 2.56 9.17
C ASP A 24 -27.12 3.54 8.09
N ARG A 25 -26.40 4.65 7.90
CA ARG A 25 -26.69 5.63 6.85
C ARG A 25 -26.29 5.15 5.47
N VAL A 26 -25.13 4.49 5.37
CA VAL A 26 -24.57 4.02 4.09
C VAL A 26 -24.98 2.60 3.74
N SER A 27 -25.46 1.83 4.72
CA SER A 27 -25.72 0.40 4.57
C SER A 27 -27.11 0.06 5.11
N PRO A 28 -28.11 -0.19 4.23
CA PRO A 28 -29.40 -0.73 4.63
C PRO A 28 -29.23 -2.08 5.36
N ALA A 29 -30.27 -2.49 6.09
CA ALA A 29 -30.26 -3.72 6.89
C ALA A 29 -29.79 -4.94 6.07
N GLY A 30 -28.70 -5.58 6.54
CA GLY A 30 -28.09 -6.76 5.91
C GLY A 30 -26.71 -6.51 5.28
N GLU A 31 -26.39 -5.28 4.91
CA GLU A 31 -25.13 -4.94 4.22
C GLU A 31 -24.00 -4.51 5.19
N ARG A 32 -24.30 -4.40 6.50
CA ARG A 32 -23.36 -3.96 7.55
C ARG A 32 -22.05 -4.78 7.55
N SER A 33 -22.15 -6.12 7.48
CA SER A 33 -20.97 -7.00 7.49
C SER A 33 -20.11 -6.82 6.24
N ARG A 34 -20.74 -6.61 5.07
CA ARG A 34 -20.04 -6.34 3.82
C ARG A 34 -19.31 -5.01 3.88
N MET A 35 -19.98 -3.96 4.37
CA MET A 35 -19.36 -2.65 4.52
C MET A 35 -18.18 -2.68 5.50
N ILE A 36 -18.28 -3.44 6.60
CA ILE A 36 -17.16 -3.65 7.52
C ILE A 36 -16.01 -4.38 6.83
N ASP A 37 -16.27 -5.46 6.06
CA ASP A 37 -15.23 -6.19 5.31
C ASP A 37 -14.52 -5.27 4.30
N GLU A 38 -15.28 -4.52 3.49
CA GLU A 38 -14.73 -3.57 2.53
C GLU A 38 -13.88 -2.48 3.21
N ALA A 39 -14.37 -1.90 4.30
CA ALA A 39 -13.64 -0.87 5.07
C ALA A 39 -12.33 -1.42 5.67
N VAL A 40 -12.36 -2.63 6.22
CA VAL A 40 -11.17 -3.29 6.80
C VAL A 40 -10.13 -3.57 5.71
N ARG A 41 -10.55 -4.14 4.57
CA ARG A 41 -9.64 -4.40 3.43
C ARG A 41 -9.02 -3.12 2.91
N TRP A 42 -9.83 -2.08 2.71
CA TRP A 42 -9.34 -0.78 2.26
C TRP A 42 -8.33 -0.19 3.23
N PHE A 43 -8.64 -0.21 4.53
CA PHE A 43 -7.76 0.34 5.56
C PHE A 43 -6.42 -0.38 5.64
N ILE A 44 -6.41 -1.72 5.59
CA ILE A 44 -5.18 -2.52 5.60
C ILE A 44 -4.35 -2.22 4.34
N ALA A 45 -4.99 -2.17 3.17
CA ALA A 45 -4.30 -1.87 1.92
C ALA A 45 -3.68 -0.46 1.95
N ASP A 46 -4.41 0.53 2.46
CA ASP A 46 -3.90 1.90 2.58
C ASP A 46 -2.74 2.01 3.56
N LYS A 47 -2.86 1.40 4.75
CA LYS A 47 -1.76 1.34 5.72
C LYS A 47 -0.53 0.63 5.17
N GLY A 48 -0.71 -0.43 4.38
CA GLY A 48 0.38 -1.10 3.68
C GLY A 48 1.12 -0.17 2.71
N ARG A 49 0.38 0.58 1.88
CA ARG A 49 0.96 1.56 0.95
C ARG A 49 1.71 2.68 1.67
N GLN A 50 1.15 3.22 2.76
CA GLN A 50 1.79 4.28 3.55
C GLN A 50 3.12 3.80 4.13
N LYS A 51 3.13 2.62 4.79
CA LYS A 51 4.36 2.03 5.32
C LYS A 51 5.39 1.74 4.24
N LEU A 52 4.97 1.25 3.08
CA LEU A 52 5.88 1.01 1.96
C LEU A 52 6.53 2.32 1.47
N ARG A 53 5.74 3.39 1.35
CA ARG A 53 6.23 4.71 0.95
C ARG A 53 7.26 5.26 1.95
N GLU A 54 7.00 5.12 3.24
CA GLU A 54 7.93 5.52 4.29
C GLU A 54 9.25 4.75 4.20
N ARG A 55 9.19 3.43 4.06
CA ARG A 55 10.38 2.58 3.91
C ARG A 55 11.18 2.88 2.64
N LEU A 56 10.50 3.17 1.53
CA LEU A 56 11.17 3.58 0.30
C LEU A 56 11.87 4.93 0.46
N LYS A 57 11.20 5.91 1.08
CA LYS A 57 11.79 7.23 1.38
C LYS A 57 13.02 7.11 2.29
N GLU A 58 12.91 6.33 3.36
CA GLU A 58 14.02 6.07 4.27
C GLU A 58 15.18 5.40 3.54
N GLY A 59 14.90 4.34 2.78
CA GLY A 59 15.92 3.65 2.00
C GLY A 59 16.62 4.55 0.98
N ALA A 60 15.88 5.39 0.27
CA ALA A 60 16.45 6.36 -0.67
C ALA A 60 17.32 7.40 0.05
N THR A 61 16.89 7.88 1.22
CA THR A 61 17.66 8.84 2.02
C THR A 61 18.96 8.22 2.52
N VAL A 62 18.90 7.00 3.07
CA VAL A 62 20.08 6.28 3.59
C VAL A 62 21.10 6.00 2.49
N ARG A 63 20.65 5.69 1.28
CA ARG A 63 21.51 5.32 0.15
C ARG A 63 21.89 6.50 -0.75
N ALA A 64 21.37 7.69 -0.48
CA ALA A 64 21.50 8.86 -1.36
C ALA A 64 22.97 9.15 -1.74
N GLN A 65 23.88 9.17 -0.77
CA GLN A 65 25.28 9.47 -1.02
C GLN A 65 25.94 8.45 -1.95
N ARG A 66 25.77 7.16 -1.64
CA ARG A 66 26.29 6.07 -2.47
C ARG A 66 25.70 6.08 -3.88
N ASP A 67 24.39 6.32 -3.97
CA ASP A 67 23.68 6.34 -5.25
C ASP A 67 24.13 7.55 -6.11
N LEU A 68 24.49 8.69 -5.49
CA LEU A 68 25.08 9.84 -6.17
C LEU A 68 26.52 9.56 -6.64
N GLU A 69 27.35 8.95 -5.79
CA GLU A 69 28.73 8.56 -6.16
C GLU A 69 28.73 7.59 -7.33
N LEU A 70 27.86 6.56 -7.27
CA LEU A 70 27.69 5.63 -8.37
C LEU A 70 27.21 6.34 -9.64
N ALA A 71 26.23 7.24 -9.56
CA ALA A 71 25.79 7.97 -10.75
C ALA A 71 26.93 8.81 -11.36
N ALA A 72 27.77 9.42 -10.53
CA ALA A 72 28.92 10.20 -11.00
C ALA A 72 29.98 9.34 -11.69
N ASP A 73 30.29 8.15 -11.15
CA ASP A 73 31.27 7.22 -11.72
C ASP A 73 30.87 6.72 -13.12
N TRP A 74 29.56 6.55 -13.36
CA TRP A 74 29.04 6.05 -14.64
C TRP A 74 28.71 7.14 -15.65
N PHE A 75 28.62 8.41 -15.22
CA PHE A 75 28.24 9.54 -16.08
C PHE A 75 29.18 9.72 -17.29
N SER A 76 30.49 9.49 -17.11
CA SER A 76 31.47 9.61 -18.19
C SER A 76 31.31 8.57 -19.31
N LEU A 77 30.77 7.38 -18.98
CA LEU A 77 30.55 6.30 -19.94
C LEU A 77 29.27 6.49 -20.75
N GLU A 78 28.26 7.16 -20.17
CA GLU A 78 27.00 7.47 -20.86
C GLU A 78 27.15 8.61 -21.87
N GLU A 79 27.98 9.62 -21.59
CA GLU A 79 28.26 10.70 -22.56
C GLU A 79 28.93 10.18 -23.85
N GLU A 80 29.77 9.14 -23.76
CA GLU A 80 30.41 8.54 -24.94
C GLU A 80 29.43 7.69 -25.75
N ALA A 81 28.48 7.02 -25.10
CA ALA A 81 27.46 6.18 -25.72
C ALA A 81 26.30 6.98 -26.36
N TRP A 82 26.03 8.19 -25.87
CA TRP A 82 24.97 9.07 -26.40
C TRP A 82 25.40 9.90 -27.62
N LYS A 83 26.68 9.87 -28.02
CA LYS A 83 27.08 10.47 -29.30
C LYS A 83 26.34 9.71 -30.41
N PRO A 84 25.50 10.39 -31.22
CA PRO A 84 24.89 9.72 -32.35
C PRO A 84 26.04 9.20 -33.22
N ALA A 85 26.00 7.93 -33.58
CA ALA A 85 26.93 7.35 -34.53
C ALA A 85 26.99 8.28 -35.75
N HIS A 86 28.12 8.96 -35.93
CA HIS A 86 28.39 9.79 -37.10
C HIS A 86 28.11 8.92 -38.34
N GLN A 87 27.18 9.38 -39.19
CA GLN A 87 27.03 8.95 -40.58
C GLN A 87 28.31 9.22 -41.37
#